data_AF-A0A9D1ULI3-F1
#
_entry.id   AF-A0A9D1ULI3-F1
#
_cell.length_a   1.000
_cell.length_b   1.000
_cell.length_c   1.000
_cell.angle_alpha   90.00
_cell.angle_beta   90.00
_cell.angle_gamma   90.00
#
_symmetry.space_group_name_H-M   'P 1'
#
loop_
_entity.id
_entity.type
_entity.pdbx_description
1 polymer ?
#
loop_
_entity_poly.entity_id
_entity_poly.type
_entity_poly.pdbx_seq_one_letter_code
_entity_poly.pdbx_strand_id
1 'polypeptide(L)'
;MGHILRRTLRFTAVATTLTVATALTACGGDDTSDDGGQTSAAQGDDLDLPEFEGLTDIRDTLADGGYECEDWSEVEEKGASCVLPDEGGVHGIYISDNPTATTTVLFRNNPESPGVVIGGNWVFDCGPDDSLGSEGCGEISDVLGGMQVEPDPE
;
A
#
# COMPACT_ATOMS: atom_id res chain seq x y z
N MET A 1 -45.38 5.84 20.09
CA MET A 1 -44.32 5.63 21.10
C MET A 1 -43.12 5.12 20.33
N GLY A 2 -42.16 5.92 19.84
CA GLY A 2 -41.53 7.10 20.41
C GLY A 2 -40.21 6.66 21.01
N HIS A 3 -39.08 6.93 20.33
CA HIS A 3 -37.81 7.41 20.89
C HIS A 3 -36.75 7.51 19.78
N ILE A 4 -36.56 8.75 19.32
CA ILE A 4 -35.45 9.21 18.48
C ILE A 4 -34.29 9.52 19.44
N LEU A 5 -33.16 8.83 19.33
CA LEU A 5 -31.94 9.17 20.07
C LEU A 5 -30.98 9.91 19.14
N ARG A 6 -31.05 11.23 19.22
CA ARG A 6 -30.04 12.17 18.70
C ARG A 6 -28.78 12.02 19.54
N ARG A 7 -27.65 11.61 18.95
CA ARG A 7 -26.33 11.70 19.58
C ARG A 7 -25.59 12.92 19.01
N THR A 8 -25.47 13.92 19.87
CA THR A 8 -24.80 15.20 19.65
C THR A 8 -23.28 14.98 19.64
N LEU A 9 -22.63 15.12 18.48
CA LEU A 9 -21.17 15.19 18.39
C LEU A 9 -20.71 16.61 18.75
N ARG A 10 -19.93 16.72 19.83
CA ARG A 10 -19.28 17.97 20.26
C ARG A 10 -17.94 18.09 19.52
N PHE A 11 -17.87 19.04 18.60
CA PHE A 11 -16.61 19.52 18.01
C PHE A 11 -15.81 20.27 19.08
N THR A 12 -14.57 19.84 19.31
CA THR A 12 -13.58 20.63 20.06
C THR A 12 -12.42 20.88 19.11
N ALA A 13 -12.38 22.08 18.53
CA ALA A 13 -11.26 22.56 17.75
C ALA A 13 -10.14 23.00 18.70
N VAL A 14 -8.93 22.48 18.50
CA VAL A 14 -7.71 23.00 19.14
C VAL A 14 -6.85 23.57 18.04
N ALA A 15 -6.77 24.90 18.01
CA ALA A 15 -5.85 25.65 17.17
C ALA A 15 -4.52 25.80 17.93
N THR A 16 -3.44 25.30 17.33
CA THR A 16 -2.08 25.52 17.85
C THR A 16 -1.23 26.15 16.76
N THR A 17 -1.17 27.48 16.77
CA THR A 17 -0.18 28.24 15.99
C THR A 17 1.17 28.15 16.70
N LEU A 18 2.19 27.62 16.04
CA LEU A 18 3.58 27.75 16.49
C LEU A 18 4.40 28.41 15.38
N THR A 19 4.73 29.68 15.61
CA THR A 19 5.70 30.44 14.84
C THR A 19 7.08 30.17 15.44
N VAL A 20 8.03 29.66 14.65
CA VAL A 20 9.46 29.71 15.00
C VAL A 20 10.23 30.16 13.77
N ALA A 21 10.77 31.38 13.87
CA ALA A 21 11.78 31.91 12.97
C ALA A 21 13.14 31.78 13.65
N THR A 22 14.11 31.14 12.99
CA THR A 22 15.57 31.25 13.25
C THR A 22 16.28 30.74 12.01
N ALA A 23 16.86 31.60 11.17
CA ALA A 23 18.18 32.23 11.27
C ALA A 23 19.22 31.48 10.42
N LEU A 24 19.50 32.04 9.24
CA LEU A 24 20.64 31.70 8.37
C LEU A 24 21.95 31.99 9.12
N THR A 25 22.79 30.97 9.30
CA THR A 25 24.23 31.17 9.56
C THR A 25 25.02 30.23 8.66
N ALA A 26 25.94 30.83 7.90
CA ALA A 26 26.84 30.17 6.98
C ALA A 26 28.16 29.75 7.65
N CYS A 27 28.83 28.79 7.01
CA CYS A 27 30.29 28.58 6.96
C CYS A 27 30.98 27.83 8.14
N GLY A 28 31.53 26.64 7.83
CA GLY A 28 32.84 26.22 8.34
C GLY A 28 32.98 24.80 8.90
N GLY A 29 33.53 23.88 8.09
CA GLY A 29 34.65 22.99 8.48
C GLY A 29 34.39 21.66 9.21
N ASP A 30 34.73 20.58 8.49
CA ASP A 30 35.39 19.31 8.89
C ASP A 30 34.65 18.19 9.65
N ASP A 31 34.48 17.09 8.90
CA ASP A 31 34.58 15.65 9.19
C ASP A 31 33.99 15.07 10.48
N THR A 32 32.89 14.31 10.34
CA THR A 32 32.73 12.93 10.85
C THR A 32 31.59 12.25 10.09
N SER A 33 31.92 11.25 9.28
CA SER A 33 30.95 10.27 8.78
C SER A 33 30.48 9.43 9.97
N ASP A 34 29.18 9.43 10.25
CA ASP A 34 28.57 8.36 11.04
C ASP A 34 27.22 7.98 10.44
N ASP A 35 27.19 6.70 10.10
CA ASP A 35 26.15 5.87 9.55
C ASP A 35 24.91 5.91 10.45
N GLY A 36 23.82 6.47 9.92
CA GLY A 36 22.51 6.49 10.58
C GLY A 36 21.44 6.27 9.53
N GLY A 37 21.28 5.01 9.13
CA GLY A 37 20.31 4.57 8.15
C GLY A 37 18.95 5.20 8.37
N GLN A 38 18.51 5.99 7.38
CA GLN A 38 17.12 6.35 7.23
C GLN A 38 16.42 5.11 6.69
N THR A 39 15.82 4.30 7.57
CA THR A 39 14.75 3.42 7.14
C THR A 39 13.57 4.31 6.79
N SER A 40 13.46 4.60 5.50
CA SER A 40 12.34 5.32 4.89
C SER A 40 11.08 4.47 5.05
N ALA A 41 10.41 4.58 6.20
CA ALA A 41 8.99 4.33 6.24
C ALA A 41 8.35 5.40 5.37
N ALA A 42 8.02 5.05 4.12
CA ALA A 42 7.27 5.89 3.22
C ALA A 42 5.98 6.32 3.93
N GLN A 43 5.99 7.54 4.48
CA GLN A 43 4.80 8.24 4.88
C GLN A 43 4.09 8.58 3.56
N GLY A 44 3.11 7.78 3.20
CA GLY A 44 2.35 7.85 1.94
C GLY A 44 1.44 9.06 1.83
N ASP A 45 1.91 10.25 2.21
CA ASP A 45 1.15 11.50 2.11
C ASP A 45 1.55 12.35 0.89
N ASP A 46 2.58 11.97 0.12
CA ASP A 46 3.11 12.75 -1.03
C ASP A 46 3.40 11.90 -2.29
N LEU A 47 2.93 10.66 -2.36
CA LEU A 47 3.05 9.83 -3.57
C LEU A 47 1.72 9.85 -4.32
N ASP A 48 1.72 10.49 -5.49
CA ASP A 48 0.59 10.50 -6.44
C ASP A 48 0.48 9.12 -7.10
N LEU A 49 0.01 8.13 -6.33
CA LEU A 49 -0.20 6.76 -6.77
C LEU A 49 -1.59 6.61 -7.41
N PRO A 50 -1.74 5.78 -8.46
CA PRO A 50 -3.01 5.60 -9.15
C PRO A 50 -4.06 4.99 -8.23
N GLU A 51 -5.29 5.48 -8.39
CA GLU A 51 -6.50 4.94 -7.78
C GLU A 51 -7.31 4.18 -8.83
N PHE A 52 -8.00 3.13 -8.40
CA PHE A 52 -8.98 2.40 -9.22
C PHE A 52 -10.39 2.57 -8.66
N GLU A 53 -11.41 2.65 -9.50
CA GLU A 53 -12.80 2.80 -9.04
C GLU A 53 -13.32 1.49 -8.43
N GLY A 54 -12.82 0.34 -8.91
CA GLY A 54 -13.11 -0.95 -8.30
C GLY A 54 -12.23 -2.11 -8.79
N LEU A 55 -12.56 -3.30 -8.28
CA LEU A 55 -11.83 -4.53 -8.56
C LEU A 55 -11.81 -4.92 -10.05
N THR A 56 -12.86 -4.56 -10.80
CA THR A 56 -12.92 -4.81 -12.25
C THR A 56 -11.85 -4.03 -13.02
N ASP A 57 -11.60 -2.78 -12.65
CA ASP A 57 -10.59 -1.96 -13.34
C ASP A 57 -9.18 -2.51 -13.11
N ILE A 58 -8.91 -3.02 -11.90
CA ILE A 58 -7.64 -3.69 -11.57
C ILE A 58 -7.49 -4.95 -12.42
N ARG A 59 -8.52 -5.81 -12.48
CA ARG A 59 -8.49 -7.03 -13.31
C ARG A 59 -8.20 -6.71 -14.77
N ASP A 60 -8.91 -5.73 -15.32
CA ASP A 60 -8.79 -5.38 -16.73
C ASP A 60 -7.41 -4.78 -17.02
N THR A 61 -6.86 -3.97 -16.11
CA THR A 61 -5.49 -3.42 -16.21
C THR A 61 -4.42 -4.52 -16.15
N LEU A 62 -4.58 -5.51 -15.27
CA LEU A 62 -3.70 -6.68 -15.20
C LEU A 62 -3.72 -7.47 -16.52
N ALA A 63 -4.91 -7.73 -17.07
CA ALA A 63 -5.07 -8.43 -18.34
C ALA A 63 -4.42 -7.68 -19.51
N ASP A 64 -4.63 -6.37 -19.59
CA ASP A 64 -3.98 -5.51 -20.60
C ASP A 64 -2.44 -5.48 -20.45
N GLY A 65 -1.95 -5.65 -19.22
CA GLY A 65 -0.53 -5.80 -18.89
C GLY A 65 0.06 -7.19 -19.12
N GLY A 66 -0.75 -8.18 -19.53
CA GLY A 66 -0.30 -9.56 -19.77
C GLY A 66 -0.40 -10.49 -18.56
N TYR A 67 -0.99 -10.03 -17.45
CA TYR A 67 -1.24 -10.79 -16.22
C TYR A 67 -2.73 -11.14 -16.10
N GLU A 68 -3.33 -11.66 -17.17
CA GLU A 68 -4.72 -12.12 -17.14
C GLU A 68 -4.87 -13.26 -16.12
N CYS A 69 -5.79 -13.09 -15.16
CA CYS A 69 -6.09 -14.11 -14.18
C CYS A 69 -6.77 -15.31 -14.85
N GLU A 70 -6.20 -16.52 -14.69
CA GLU A 70 -6.84 -17.76 -15.15
C GLU A 70 -8.16 -18.01 -14.42
N ASP A 71 -8.21 -17.68 -13.13
CA ASP A 71 -9.42 -17.67 -12.32
C ASP A 71 -9.51 -16.37 -11.52
N TRP A 72 -10.68 -15.72 -11.60
CA TRP A 72 -10.99 -14.50 -10.88
C TRP A 72 -12.19 -14.72 -9.99
N SER A 73 -12.02 -14.47 -8.68
CA SER A 73 -13.09 -14.64 -7.71
C SER A 73 -13.21 -13.41 -6.81
N GLU A 74 -14.35 -12.73 -6.87
CA GLU A 74 -14.68 -11.67 -5.91
C GLU A 74 -15.18 -12.32 -4.61
N VAL A 75 -14.42 -12.14 -3.54
CA VAL A 75 -14.75 -12.69 -2.21
C VAL A 75 -15.61 -11.73 -1.39
N GLU A 76 -15.47 -10.42 -1.63
CA GLU A 76 -16.25 -9.34 -1.02
C GLU A 76 -16.27 -8.11 -1.93
N GLU A 77 -17.08 -7.09 -1.60
CA GLU A 77 -17.21 -5.88 -2.44
C GLU A 77 -15.88 -5.17 -2.72
N LYS A 78 -14.91 -5.29 -1.79
CA LYS A 78 -13.59 -4.66 -1.86
C LYS A 78 -12.43 -5.67 -1.91
N GLY A 79 -12.70 -6.96 -2.14
CA GLY A 79 -11.67 -8.00 -2.16
C GLY A 79 -11.91 -9.04 -3.25
N ALA A 80 -10.85 -9.38 -3.97
CA ALA A 80 -10.83 -10.45 -4.96
C ALA A 80 -9.58 -11.33 -4.80
N SER A 81 -9.65 -12.53 -5.37
CA SER A 81 -8.51 -13.38 -5.61
C SER A 81 -8.29 -13.55 -7.11
N CYS A 82 -7.03 -13.47 -7.53
CA CYS A 82 -6.58 -13.74 -8.89
C CYS A 82 -5.65 -14.96 -8.86
N VAL A 83 -5.94 -15.97 -9.67
CA VAL A 83 -5.01 -17.07 -9.93
C VAL A 83 -4.24 -16.74 -11.20
N LEU A 84 -2.93 -16.53 -11.09
CA LEU A 84 -2.07 -16.28 -12.25
C LEU A 84 -1.59 -17.61 -12.87
N PRO A 85 -1.35 -17.63 -14.19
CA PRO A 85 -0.89 -18.83 -14.89
C PRO A 85 0.51 -19.27 -14.47
N ASP A 86 0.87 -20.50 -14.88
CA ASP A 86 2.24 -21.06 -14.83
C ASP A 86 2.91 -20.99 -13.44
N GLU A 87 2.22 -21.48 -12.42
CA GLU A 87 2.71 -21.54 -11.03
C GLU A 87 2.73 -20.17 -10.31
N GLY A 88 2.16 -19.13 -10.93
CA GLY A 88 1.99 -17.81 -10.33
C GLY A 88 1.13 -17.80 -9.06
N GLY A 89 0.40 -18.86 -8.71
CA GLY A 89 -0.27 -18.97 -7.42
C GLY A 89 -1.53 -18.10 -7.28
N VAL A 90 -1.99 -17.93 -6.04
CA VAL A 90 -3.21 -17.16 -5.71
C VAL A 90 -2.81 -15.84 -5.08
N HIS A 91 -3.26 -14.73 -5.68
CA HIS A 91 -3.01 -13.37 -5.22
C HIS A 91 -4.27 -12.71 -4.71
N GLY A 92 -4.16 -12.04 -3.56
CA GLY A 92 -5.22 -11.21 -3.03
C GLY A 92 -5.16 -9.80 -3.61
N ILE A 93 -6.30 -9.28 -4.05
CA ILE A 93 -6.46 -7.87 -4.46
C ILE A 93 -7.49 -7.22 -3.56
N TYR A 94 -7.18 -6.03 -3.06
CA TYR A 94 -8.04 -5.30 -2.13
C TYR A 94 -8.17 -3.83 -2.51
N ILE A 95 -9.39 -3.30 -2.52
CA ILE A 95 -9.65 -1.86 -2.49
C ILE A 95 -9.68 -1.43 -1.02
N SER A 96 -8.86 -0.45 -0.64
CA SER A 96 -8.74 0.01 0.75
C SER A 96 -8.63 1.52 0.83
N ASP A 97 -9.38 2.12 1.74
CA ASP A 97 -9.27 3.55 2.09
C ASP A 97 -7.98 3.84 2.90
N ASN A 98 -7.28 2.79 3.36
CA ASN A 98 -5.98 2.88 4.02
C ASN A 98 -5.09 1.70 3.61
N PRO A 99 -4.49 1.75 2.40
CA PRO A 99 -3.76 0.61 1.87
C PRO A 99 -2.51 0.27 2.70
N THR A 100 -1.82 1.26 3.28
CA THR A 100 -0.67 1.03 4.18
C THR A 100 -1.04 0.20 5.42
N ALA A 101 -2.18 0.49 6.05
CA ALA A 101 -2.66 -0.30 7.19
C ALA A 101 -3.07 -1.72 6.74
N THR A 102 -3.68 -1.87 5.57
CA THR A 102 -4.01 -3.18 4.98
C THR A 102 -2.75 -4.02 4.77
N THR A 103 -1.69 -3.44 4.17
CA THR A 103 -0.39 -4.10 4.00
C THR A 103 0.19 -4.61 5.32
N THR A 104 0.10 -3.81 6.39
CA THR A 104 0.58 -4.22 7.72
C THR A 104 -0.15 -5.47 8.23
N VAL A 105 -1.45 -5.60 7.95
CA VAL A 105 -2.23 -6.79 8.31
C VAL A 105 -1.87 -7.98 7.43
N LEU A 106 -1.65 -7.75 6.12
CA LEU A 106 -1.26 -8.81 5.18
C LEU A 106 0.07 -9.45 5.60
N PHE A 107 1.12 -8.67 5.84
CA PHE A 107 2.42 -9.23 6.28
C PHE A 107 2.35 -9.97 7.61
N ARG A 108 1.45 -9.58 8.52
CA ARG A 108 1.24 -10.31 9.78
C ARG A 108 0.57 -11.67 9.58
N ASN A 109 -0.28 -11.79 8.57
CA ASN A 109 -1.01 -13.03 8.27
C ASN A 109 -0.21 -13.94 7.33
N ASN A 110 0.58 -13.34 6.44
CA ASN A 110 1.41 -14.00 5.44
C ASN A 110 2.87 -13.51 5.59
N PRO A 111 3.60 -13.96 6.63
CA PRO A 111 4.98 -13.52 6.86
C PRO A 111 5.97 -14.03 5.81
N GLU A 112 5.57 -15.02 5.01
CA GLU A 112 6.34 -15.59 3.89
C GLU A 112 6.04 -14.90 2.55
N SER A 113 5.31 -13.78 2.59
CA SER A 113 5.06 -12.98 1.39
C SER A 113 6.34 -12.25 0.98
N PRO A 114 6.75 -12.30 -0.30
CA PRO A 114 7.92 -11.58 -0.78
C PRO A 114 7.65 -10.07 -0.86
N GLY A 115 6.39 -9.65 -0.76
CA GLY A 115 5.99 -8.25 -0.79
C GLY A 115 4.53 -8.04 -1.18
N VAL A 116 4.14 -6.77 -1.19
CA VAL A 116 2.86 -6.32 -1.75
C VAL A 116 3.09 -5.11 -2.64
N VAL A 117 2.18 -4.87 -3.57
CA VAL A 117 2.13 -3.62 -4.33
C VAL A 117 1.01 -2.75 -3.77
N ILE A 118 1.34 -1.49 -3.49
CA ILE A 118 0.42 -0.50 -2.94
C ILE A 118 0.14 0.59 -3.98
N GLY A 119 -1.12 0.92 -4.20
CA GLY A 119 -1.54 2.11 -4.94
C GLY A 119 -2.26 3.14 -4.07
N GLY A 120 -2.95 4.09 -4.69
CA GLY A 120 -3.62 5.18 -3.99
C GLY A 120 -4.77 4.71 -3.09
N ASN A 121 -5.53 3.71 -3.55
CA ASN A 121 -6.66 3.14 -2.81
C ASN A 121 -6.76 1.61 -2.92
N TRP A 122 -5.65 0.92 -3.21
CA TRP A 122 -5.64 -0.52 -3.45
C TRP A 122 -4.34 -1.19 -3.02
N VAL A 123 -4.41 -2.51 -2.81
CA VAL A 123 -3.27 -3.38 -2.47
C VAL A 123 -3.35 -4.66 -3.28
N PHE A 124 -2.22 -5.10 -3.82
CA PHE A 124 -2.05 -6.42 -4.44
C PHE A 124 -1.05 -7.23 -3.62
N ASP A 125 -1.48 -8.38 -3.11
CA ASP A 125 -0.62 -9.35 -2.40
C ASP A 125 0.13 -10.20 -3.43
N CYS A 126 1.46 -10.10 -3.44
CA CYS A 126 2.30 -10.86 -4.37
C CYS A 126 2.38 -12.35 -4.05
N GLY A 127 1.57 -12.84 -3.10
CA GLY A 127 1.44 -14.25 -2.77
C GLY A 127 2.58 -14.74 -1.88
N PRO A 128 2.76 -16.05 -1.70
CA PRO A 128 3.93 -16.61 -1.03
C PRO A 128 5.18 -16.59 -1.93
N ASP A 129 6.37 -16.72 -1.36
CA ASP A 129 7.66 -16.68 -2.10
C ASP A 129 7.76 -17.63 -3.31
N ASP A 130 7.02 -18.74 -3.32
CA ASP A 130 6.98 -19.72 -4.42
C ASP A 130 6.08 -19.35 -5.61
N SER A 131 5.46 -18.16 -5.58
CA SER A 131 4.52 -17.68 -6.59
C SER A 131 5.17 -16.70 -7.60
N LEU A 132 4.85 -15.40 -7.55
CA LEU A 132 5.48 -14.36 -8.39
C LEU A 132 6.93 -14.05 -8.00
N GLY A 133 7.29 -14.25 -6.73
CA GLY A 133 8.54 -13.77 -6.14
C GLY A 133 8.69 -12.24 -6.18
N SER A 134 9.83 -11.71 -5.73
CA SER A 134 10.07 -10.26 -5.70
C SER A 134 10.14 -9.62 -7.10
N GLU A 135 10.65 -10.34 -8.11
CA GLU A 135 10.78 -9.83 -9.49
C GLU A 135 9.41 -9.69 -10.14
N GLY A 136 8.56 -10.73 -10.09
CA GLY A 136 7.20 -10.66 -10.62
C GLY A 136 6.32 -9.63 -9.89
N CYS A 137 6.52 -9.47 -8.59
CA CYS A 137 5.87 -8.41 -7.82
C CYS A 137 6.26 -7.00 -8.30
N GLY A 138 7.51 -6.81 -8.73
CA GLY A 138 7.98 -5.59 -9.38
C GLY A 138 7.29 -5.34 -10.73
N GLU A 139 7.12 -6.37 -11.54
CA GLU A 139 6.40 -6.25 -12.82
C GLU A 139 4.91 -5.89 -12.63
N ILE A 140 4.24 -6.45 -11.61
CA ILE A 140 2.89 -6.04 -11.22
C ILE A 140 2.85 -4.56 -10.81
N SER A 141 3.87 -4.10 -10.08
CA SER A 141 4.02 -2.68 -9.73
C SER A 141 4.12 -1.78 -10.96
N ASP A 142 4.85 -2.21 -12.00
CA ASP A 142 4.98 -1.48 -13.26
C ASP A 142 3.66 -1.46 -14.06
N VAL A 143 2.92 -2.58 -14.08
CA VAL A 143 1.63 -2.69 -14.78
C VAL A 143 0.55 -1.84 -14.12
N LEU A 144 0.41 -1.92 -12.79
CA LEU A 144 -0.63 -1.22 -12.06
C LEU A 144 -0.22 0.20 -11.64
N GLY A 145 1.04 0.58 -11.85
CA GLY A 145 1.60 1.88 -11.45
C GLY A 145 1.72 2.08 -9.94
N GLY A 146 1.81 1.00 -9.17
CA GLY A 146 1.91 1.03 -7.73
C GLY A 146 3.35 1.17 -7.22
N MET A 147 3.51 0.99 -5.91
CA MET A 147 4.78 0.89 -5.21
C MET A 147 4.90 -0.47 -4.55
N GLN A 148 5.94 -1.23 -4.90
CA GLN A 148 6.31 -2.44 -4.18
C GLN A 148 6.81 -2.10 -2.76
N VAL A 149 6.31 -2.85 -1.78
CA VAL A 149 6.73 -2.82 -0.39
C VAL A 149 7.08 -4.23 0.04
N GLU A 150 8.23 -4.38 0.67
CA GLU A 150 8.73 -5.66 1.19
C GLU A 150 8.53 -5.72 2.72
N PRO A 151 8.40 -6.93 3.31
CA PRO A 151 8.38 -7.08 4.76
C PRO A 151 9.72 -6.65 5.37
N ASP A 152 9.68 -6.07 6.58
CA ASP A 152 10.90 -5.69 7.31
C ASP A 152 11.69 -6.96 7.69
N PRO A 153 13.00 -7.03 7.41
CA PRO A 153 13.80 -8.21 7.76
C PRO A 153 13.93 -8.33 9.28
N GLU A 154 13.54 -9.47 9.84
CA GLU A 154 13.67 -9.78 11.28
C GLU A 154 15.13 -9.82 11.79
#